data_AF-A0A2E3C4F0-F1
#
_entry.id   AF-A0A2E3C4F0-F1
#
_cell.length_a   1.000
_cell.length_b   1.000
_cell.length_c   1.000
_cell.angle_alpha   90.00
_cell.angle_beta   90.00
_cell.angle_gamma   90.00
#
_symmetry.space_group_name_H-M   'P 1'
#
loop_
_entity.id
_entity.type
_entity.pdbx_description
1 polymer ?
#
loop_
_entity_poly.entity_id
_entity_poly.type
_entity_poly.pdbx_seq_one_letter_code
_entity_poly.pdbx_strand_id
1 'polypeptide(L)'
;MTPNGETFSKLFEAIRNGASLTDVIPDAEPQLIEAYGVMRWMHIRQFRKAEGNPPYARHPLQVCMLVRLAGGSLEQQIAALLHDVVEDGMESWSGVIEGEMFDAIKRQFGIKVASLVLNLTDVPGVKREDKEIRQISQMSVCVETRLIKASDKICNAYDTKLGAPAEWTPEKVARKRNGGVKVVELFPDPPQVMHEAAFLAAA
;
A
#
# COMPACT_ATOMS: atom_id res chain seq x y z
N MET A 1 3.76 -17.12 17.31
CA MET A 1 3.31 -16.61 16.00
C MET A 1 2.65 -17.74 15.25
N THR A 2 1.59 -17.48 14.51
CA THR A 2 1.00 -18.46 13.58
C THR A 2 1.91 -18.60 12.34
N PRO A 3 1.71 -19.64 11.50
CA PRO A 3 2.44 -19.79 10.25
C PRO A 3 2.31 -18.56 9.33
N ASN A 4 1.17 -17.89 9.33
CA ASN A 4 0.90 -16.72 8.50
C ASN A 4 1.64 -15.47 9.01
N GLY A 5 1.68 -15.23 10.32
CA GLY A 5 2.42 -14.12 10.92
C GLY A 5 3.94 -14.27 10.75
N GLU A 6 4.46 -15.49 10.82
CA GLU A 6 5.88 -15.78 10.54
C GLU A 6 6.21 -15.61 9.06
N THR A 7 5.28 -15.94 8.17
CA THR A 7 5.39 -15.68 6.73
C THR A 7 5.41 -14.18 6.44
N PHE A 8 4.55 -13.40 7.10
CA PHE A 8 4.49 -11.94 6.93
C PHE A 8 5.81 -11.26 7.31
N SER A 9 6.37 -11.55 8.50
CA SER A 9 7.63 -10.96 8.94
C SER A 9 8.81 -11.31 8.03
N LYS A 10 8.98 -12.60 7.67
CA LYS A 10 10.07 -13.05 6.79
C LYS A 10 9.99 -12.38 5.42
N LEU A 11 8.79 -12.25 4.88
CA LEU A 11 8.58 -11.66 3.56
C LEU A 11 8.83 -10.15 3.58
N PHE A 12 8.41 -9.44 4.62
CA PHE A 12 8.69 -8.01 4.77
C PHE A 12 10.18 -7.74 5.00
N GLU A 13 10.88 -8.63 5.73
CA GLU A 13 12.33 -8.57 5.86
C GLU A 13 13.04 -8.82 4.52
N ALA A 14 12.60 -9.80 3.73
CA ALA A 14 13.15 -10.05 2.40
C ALA A 14 13.02 -8.81 1.50
N ILE A 15 11.82 -8.21 1.45
CA ILE A 15 11.56 -6.97 0.68
C ILE A 15 12.43 -5.82 1.19
N ARG A 16 12.61 -5.70 2.51
CA ARG A 16 13.50 -4.70 3.10
C ARG A 16 14.96 -4.91 2.70
N ASN A 17 15.37 -6.16 2.55
CA ASN A 17 16.71 -6.54 2.10
C ASN A 17 16.86 -6.52 0.57
N GLY A 18 15.88 -5.97 -0.16
CA GLY A 18 15.97 -5.72 -1.59
C GLY A 18 15.34 -6.77 -2.49
N ALA A 19 14.57 -7.72 -1.94
CA ALA A 19 13.81 -8.67 -2.75
C ALA A 19 12.83 -7.95 -3.68
N SER A 20 12.83 -8.36 -4.95
CA SER A 20 11.94 -7.92 -6.00
C SER A 20 10.64 -8.73 -6.02
N LEU A 21 9.67 -8.35 -6.86
CA LEU A 21 8.41 -9.09 -7.03
C LEU A 21 8.66 -10.57 -7.32
N THR A 22 9.56 -10.89 -8.24
CA THR A 22 9.83 -12.29 -8.65
C THR A 22 10.59 -13.09 -7.59
N ASP A 23 11.25 -12.42 -6.64
CA ASP A 23 11.86 -13.12 -5.50
C ASP A 23 10.81 -13.55 -4.48
N VAL A 24 9.73 -12.77 -4.32
CA VAL A 24 8.66 -13.02 -3.33
C VAL A 24 7.41 -13.69 -3.92
N ILE A 25 7.24 -13.62 -5.24
CA ILE A 25 6.22 -14.33 -6.03
C ILE A 25 6.90 -14.87 -7.29
N PRO A 26 7.58 -16.03 -7.22
CA PRO A 26 8.28 -16.61 -8.37
C PRO A 26 7.38 -16.98 -9.55
N ASP A 27 6.10 -17.25 -9.26
CA ASP A 27 5.03 -17.60 -10.19
C ASP A 27 4.10 -16.43 -10.52
N ALA A 28 4.61 -15.19 -10.43
CA ALA A 28 3.80 -14.00 -10.67
C ALA A 28 3.21 -13.97 -12.09
N GLU A 29 1.91 -13.68 -12.16
CA GLU A 29 1.20 -13.45 -13.43
C GLU A 29 1.85 -12.32 -14.24
N PRO A 30 1.92 -12.41 -15.58
CA PRO A 30 2.57 -11.38 -16.41
C PRO A 30 2.07 -9.96 -16.15
N GLN A 31 0.76 -9.78 -15.97
CA GLN A 31 0.16 -8.47 -15.68
C GLN A 31 0.64 -7.88 -14.35
N LEU A 32 0.93 -8.72 -13.35
CA LEU A 32 1.46 -8.27 -12.06
C LEU A 32 2.92 -7.82 -12.21
N ILE A 33 3.71 -8.53 -13.01
CA ILE A 33 5.09 -8.17 -13.34
C ILE A 33 5.12 -6.82 -14.08
N GLU A 34 4.24 -6.62 -15.05
CA GLU A 34 4.11 -5.35 -15.77
C GLU A 34 3.74 -4.20 -14.83
N ALA A 35 2.73 -4.38 -13.96
CA ALA A 35 2.33 -3.38 -12.97
C ALA A 35 3.47 -3.02 -12.01
N TYR A 36 4.26 -4.02 -11.59
CA TYR A 36 5.45 -3.79 -10.77
C TYR A 36 6.52 -2.98 -11.51
N GLY A 37 6.74 -3.25 -12.80
CA GLY A 37 7.61 -2.46 -13.66
C GLY A 37 7.17 -0.99 -13.75
N VAL A 38 5.88 -0.75 -13.99
CA VAL A 38 5.28 0.60 -14.02
C VAL A 38 5.48 1.29 -12.68
N MET A 39 5.10 0.65 -11.58
CA MET A 39 5.25 1.20 -10.22
C MET A 39 6.71 1.57 -9.93
N ARG A 40 7.67 0.69 -10.24
CA ARG A 40 9.10 0.97 -10.01
C ARG A 40 9.60 2.14 -10.83
N TRP A 41 9.18 2.23 -12.09
CA TRP A 41 9.53 3.35 -12.95
C TRP A 41 8.97 4.66 -12.38
N MET A 42 7.68 4.67 -12.04
CA MET A 42 7.00 5.84 -11.51
C MET A 42 7.59 6.31 -10.18
N HIS A 43 8.11 5.41 -9.35
CA HIS A 43 8.70 5.77 -8.06
C HIS A 43 10.24 5.73 -8.03
N ILE A 44 10.91 5.72 -9.18
CA ILE A 44 12.37 5.46 -9.27
C ILE A 44 13.24 6.48 -8.51
N ARG A 45 12.76 7.72 -8.35
CA ARG A 45 13.46 8.80 -7.61
C ARG A 45 12.84 9.12 -6.26
N GLN A 46 11.84 8.35 -5.84
CA GLN A 46 11.15 8.57 -4.58
C GLN A 46 11.70 7.63 -3.50
N PHE A 47 11.82 8.16 -2.29
CA PHE A 47 12.30 7.44 -1.12
C PHE A 47 11.27 7.52 0.00
N ARG A 48 11.18 6.48 0.82
CA ARG A 48 10.31 6.50 2.00
C ARG A 48 10.89 7.43 3.06
N LYS A 49 10.00 8.09 3.78
CA LYS A 49 10.33 8.80 5.03
C LYS A 49 10.39 7.77 6.15
N ALA A 50 11.50 7.07 6.24
CA ALA A 50 11.81 6.07 7.26
C ALA A 50 13.33 5.98 7.45
N GLU A 51 13.78 5.33 8.52
CA GLU A 51 15.22 5.11 8.74
C GLU A 51 15.90 4.50 7.51
N GLY A 52 17.04 5.08 7.10
CA GLY A 52 17.80 4.65 5.93
C GLY A 52 17.25 5.08 4.57
N ASN A 53 16.13 5.82 4.51
CA ASN A 53 15.50 6.33 3.28
C ASN A 53 15.41 5.26 2.16
N PRO A 54 14.77 4.10 2.39
CA PRO A 54 14.71 3.05 1.40
C PRO A 54 13.90 3.50 0.16
N PRO A 55 14.12 2.91 -1.03
CA PRO A 55 13.35 3.21 -2.23
C PRO A 55 11.84 3.07 -1.98
N TYR A 56 11.04 4.01 -2.52
CA TYR A 56 9.59 4.02 -2.30
C TYR A 56 8.89 2.76 -2.79
N ALA A 57 9.40 2.17 -3.89
CA ALA A 57 8.91 0.91 -4.47
C ALA A 57 8.79 -0.25 -3.48
N ARG A 58 9.51 -0.21 -2.36
CA ARG A 58 9.37 -1.15 -1.25
C ARG A 58 7.95 -1.18 -0.70
N HIS A 59 7.32 -0.01 -0.57
CA HIS A 59 6.01 0.14 0.04
C HIS A 59 4.88 -0.49 -0.79
N PRO A 60 4.68 -0.14 -2.07
CA PRO A 60 3.63 -0.78 -2.86
C PRO A 60 3.82 -2.29 -2.96
N LEU A 61 5.07 -2.79 -2.98
CA LEU A 61 5.34 -4.23 -2.93
C LEU A 61 4.89 -4.85 -1.60
N GLN A 62 5.20 -4.24 -0.44
CA GLN A 62 4.71 -4.69 0.86
C GLN A 62 3.17 -4.72 0.92
N VAL A 63 2.50 -3.69 0.39
CA VAL A 63 1.03 -3.61 0.33
C VAL A 63 0.46 -4.71 -0.56
N CYS A 64 1.01 -4.89 -1.76
CA CYS A 64 0.61 -5.96 -2.69
C CYS A 64 0.72 -7.35 -2.05
N MET A 65 1.78 -7.58 -1.29
CA MET A 65 2.01 -8.86 -0.65
C MET A 65 1.02 -9.14 0.49
N LEU A 66 0.70 -8.13 1.30
CA LEU A 66 -0.32 -8.29 2.33
C LEU A 66 -1.71 -8.51 1.71
N VAL A 67 -2.04 -7.81 0.62
CA VAL A 67 -3.28 -8.05 -0.15
C VAL A 67 -3.33 -9.49 -0.68
N ARG A 68 -2.24 -10.00 -1.25
CA ARG A 68 -2.14 -11.38 -1.75
C ARG A 68 -2.34 -12.40 -0.62
N LEU A 69 -1.62 -12.25 0.49
CA LEU A 69 -1.72 -13.15 1.64
C LEU A 69 -3.12 -13.13 2.27
N ALA A 70 -3.80 -11.99 2.19
CA ALA A 70 -5.17 -11.83 2.67
C ALA A 70 -6.24 -12.33 1.67
N GLY A 71 -5.84 -12.96 0.56
CA GLY A 71 -6.74 -13.56 -0.43
C GLY A 71 -7.29 -12.58 -1.47
N GLY A 72 -6.66 -11.43 -1.67
CA GLY A 72 -7.08 -10.44 -2.66
C GLY A 72 -6.91 -10.94 -4.09
N SER A 73 -7.80 -10.51 -4.99
CA SER A 73 -7.76 -10.86 -6.42
C SER A 73 -6.51 -10.31 -7.12
N LEU A 74 -6.23 -10.79 -8.34
CA LEU A 74 -5.14 -10.28 -9.16
C LEU A 74 -5.29 -8.76 -9.41
N GLU A 75 -6.50 -8.30 -9.68
CA GLU A 75 -6.80 -6.87 -9.87
C GLU A 75 -6.55 -6.05 -8.61
N GLN A 76 -6.84 -6.61 -7.43
CA GLN A 76 -6.53 -5.96 -6.15
C GLN A 76 -5.03 -5.92 -5.88
N GLN A 77 -4.29 -6.97 -6.24
CA GLN A 77 -2.82 -7.01 -6.15
C GLN A 77 -2.19 -5.97 -7.09
N ILE A 78 -2.65 -5.88 -8.34
CA ILE A 78 -2.22 -4.86 -9.30
C ILE A 78 -2.57 -3.46 -8.79
N ALA A 79 -3.81 -3.24 -8.33
CA ALA A 79 -4.22 -1.95 -7.78
C ALA A 79 -3.41 -1.57 -6.53
N ALA A 80 -3.00 -2.53 -5.70
CA ALA A 80 -2.11 -2.30 -4.56
C ALA A 80 -0.70 -1.87 -4.99
N LEU A 81 -0.16 -2.39 -6.08
CA LEU A 81 1.10 -1.88 -6.65
C LEU A 81 0.96 -0.46 -7.18
N LEU A 82 -0.21 -0.11 -7.74
CA LEU A 82 -0.44 1.17 -8.41
C LEU A 82 -1.11 2.25 -7.53
N HIS A 83 -1.45 1.94 -6.27
CA HIS A 83 -2.32 2.80 -5.47
C HIS A 83 -1.79 4.22 -5.28
N ASP A 84 -0.48 4.38 -5.13
CA ASP A 84 0.20 5.67 -4.98
C ASP A 84 0.76 6.23 -6.29
N VAL A 85 0.64 5.51 -7.42
CA VAL A 85 1.24 5.95 -8.69
C VAL A 85 0.57 7.22 -9.20
N VAL A 86 -0.75 7.36 -9.00
CA VAL A 86 -1.48 8.56 -9.43
C VAL A 86 -1.20 9.75 -8.50
N GLU A 87 -1.06 9.52 -7.19
CA GLU A 87 -0.84 10.58 -6.20
C GLU A 87 0.61 11.07 -6.17
N ASP A 88 1.55 10.12 -6.09
CA ASP A 88 2.94 10.36 -5.71
C ASP A 88 3.94 9.88 -6.79
N GLY A 89 3.49 9.13 -7.80
CA GLY A 89 4.32 8.68 -8.91
C GLY A 89 4.90 9.84 -9.69
N MET A 90 6.23 9.82 -9.86
CA MET A 90 7.07 10.85 -10.49
C MET A 90 6.52 12.26 -10.27
N GLU A 91 6.46 12.70 -8.99
CA GLU A 91 6.09 14.07 -8.56
C GLU A 91 5.11 14.75 -9.54
N SER A 92 3.87 14.25 -9.61
CA SER A 92 2.78 14.96 -10.27
C SER A 92 3.14 15.44 -11.69
N TRP A 93 3.68 14.54 -12.50
CA TRP A 93 3.85 14.63 -13.96
C TRP A 93 3.45 16.01 -14.52
N SER A 94 4.39 16.95 -14.55
CA SER A 94 4.20 18.39 -14.82
C SER A 94 3.45 18.65 -16.14
N GLY A 95 2.13 18.59 -16.11
CA GLY A 95 1.24 18.80 -17.26
C GLY A 95 0.31 17.64 -17.63
N VAL A 96 0.38 16.48 -16.98
CA VAL A 96 -0.56 15.39 -17.26
C VAL A 96 -1.74 15.39 -16.30
N ILE A 97 -2.92 15.46 -16.89
CA ILE A 97 -4.21 15.45 -16.21
C ILE A 97 -4.43 14.04 -15.65
N GLU A 98 -4.85 13.92 -14.39
CA GLU A 98 -5.17 12.64 -13.71
C GLU A 98 -5.96 11.66 -14.61
N GLY A 99 -6.85 12.20 -15.45
CA GLY A 99 -7.63 11.43 -16.44
C GLY A 99 -6.78 10.63 -17.44
N GLU A 100 -5.64 11.16 -17.90
CA GLU A 100 -4.77 10.44 -18.86
C GLU A 100 -4.09 9.23 -18.20
N MET A 101 -3.71 9.36 -16.93
CA MET A 101 -3.14 8.25 -16.16
C MET A 101 -4.17 7.15 -15.93
N PHE A 102 -5.41 7.52 -15.58
CA PHE A 102 -6.49 6.54 -15.46
C PHE A 102 -6.80 5.85 -16.78
N ASP A 103 -6.77 6.57 -17.90
CA ASP A 103 -6.95 5.98 -19.22
C ASP A 103 -5.80 5.04 -19.60
N ALA A 104 -4.55 5.38 -19.26
CA ALA A 104 -3.40 4.50 -19.46
C ALA A 104 -3.55 3.20 -18.63
N ILE A 105 -3.86 3.32 -17.34
CA ILE A 105 -4.11 2.18 -16.45
C ILE A 105 -5.26 1.33 -16.98
N LYS A 106 -6.35 1.95 -17.44
CA LYS A 106 -7.52 1.25 -18.00
C LYS A 106 -7.17 0.49 -19.28
N ARG A 107 -6.37 1.08 -20.18
CA ARG A 107 -5.93 0.43 -21.42
C ARG A 107 -5.03 -0.77 -21.17
N GLN A 108 -4.14 -0.66 -20.18
CA GLN A 108 -3.15 -1.70 -19.90
C GLN A 108 -3.69 -2.80 -18.98
N PHE A 109 -4.39 -2.45 -17.92
CA PHE A 109 -4.81 -3.36 -16.84
C PHE A 109 -6.33 -3.54 -16.74
N GLY A 110 -7.09 -2.88 -17.62
CA GLY A 110 -8.54 -2.99 -17.66
C GLY A 110 -9.27 -2.03 -16.72
N ILE A 111 -10.59 -1.93 -16.94
CA ILE A 111 -11.46 -1.00 -16.20
C ILE A 111 -11.51 -1.30 -14.71
N LYS A 112 -11.44 -2.58 -14.31
CA LYS A 112 -11.55 -2.97 -12.90
C LYS A 112 -10.39 -2.41 -12.08
N VAL A 113 -9.16 -2.56 -12.56
CA VAL A 113 -7.96 -2.00 -11.92
C VAL A 113 -8.03 -0.48 -11.90
N ALA A 114 -8.38 0.15 -13.02
CA ALA A 114 -8.49 1.61 -13.08
C ALA A 114 -9.51 2.16 -12.06
N SER A 115 -10.67 1.50 -11.91
CA SER A 115 -11.67 1.87 -10.90
C SER A 115 -11.17 1.67 -9.48
N LEU A 116 -10.40 0.62 -9.20
CA LEU A 116 -9.80 0.41 -7.87
C LEU A 116 -8.79 1.53 -7.55
N VAL A 117 -7.86 1.81 -8.47
CA VAL A 117 -6.85 2.87 -8.30
C VAL A 117 -7.52 4.24 -8.11
N LEU A 118 -8.57 4.54 -8.88
CA LEU A 118 -9.33 5.79 -8.74
C LEU A 118 -9.95 5.94 -7.35
N ASN A 119 -10.49 4.85 -6.80
CA ASN A 119 -11.08 4.86 -5.45
C ASN A 119 -10.03 4.87 -4.32
N LEU A 120 -8.77 4.59 -4.65
CA LEU A 120 -7.63 4.67 -3.74
C LEU A 120 -6.96 6.05 -3.77
N THR A 121 -7.07 6.76 -4.90
CA THR A 121 -6.50 8.09 -5.10
C THR A 121 -7.30 9.15 -4.31
N ASP A 122 -6.62 9.91 -3.48
CA ASP A 122 -7.14 11.05 -2.75
C ASP A 122 -7.54 12.19 -3.70
N VAL A 123 -8.55 12.95 -3.31
CA VAL A 123 -8.95 14.16 -4.05
C VAL A 123 -7.93 15.28 -3.80
N PRO A 124 -7.42 15.94 -4.86
CA PRO A 124 -6.52 17.08 -4.72
C PRO A 124 -7.11 18.20 -3.85
N GLY A 125 -6.26 18.88 -3.09
CA GLY A 125 -6.65 20.04 -2.27
C GLY A 125 -7.31 19.73 -0.92
N VAL A 126 -7.52 18.45 -0.56
CA VAL A 126 -8.01 18.06 0.77
C VAL A 126 -6.88 18.14 1.79
N LYS A 127 -7.10 18.82 2.92
CA LYS A 127 -6.12 18.91 4.01
C LYS A 127 -5.81 17.53 4.58
N ARG A 128 -4.56 17.34 5.03
CA ARG A 128 -4.05 16.02 5.45
C ARG A 128 -4.80 15.37 6.61
N GLU A 129 -5.36 16.17 7.51
CA GLU A 129 -6.17 15.69 8.64
C GLU A 129 -7.53 15.15 8.16
N ASP A 130 -8.14 15.82 7.18
CA ASP A 130 -9.39 15.40 6.56
C ASP A 130 -9.19 14.14 5.69
N LYS A 131 -7.99 13.95 5.11
CA LYS A 131 -7.64 12.75 4.34
C LYS A 131 -7.73 11.47 5.15
N GLU A 132 -7.12 11.43 6.35
CA GLU A 132 -7.13 10.21 7.18
C GLU A 132 -8.55 9.85 7.64
N ILE A 133 -9.38 10.83 8.02
CA ILE A 133 -10.79 10.61 8.38
C ILE A 133 -11.59 10.09 7.18
N ARG A 134 -11.34 10.65 5.99
CA ARG A 134 -12.02 10.24 4.76
C ARG A 134 -11.65 8.83 4.34
N GLN A 135 -10.37 8.48 4.40
CA GLN A 135 -9.88 7.14 4.06
C GLN A 135 -10.47 6.08 5.00
N ILE A 136 -10.50 6.37 6.31
CA ILE A 136 -11.15 5.49 7.30
C ILE A 136 -12.65 5.36 7.03
N SER A 137 -13.34 6.48 6.77
CA SER A 137 -14.78 6.47 6.45
C SER A 137 -15.08 5.69 5.17
N GLN A 138 -14.22 5.81 4.15
CA GLN A 138 -14.37 5.10 2.88
C GLN A 138 -14.15 3.60 3.00
N MET A 139 -13.39 3.11 3.99
CA MET A 139 -13.24 1.67 4.21
C MET A 139 -14.57 1.00 4.54
N SER A 140 -15.46 1.70 5.25
CA SER A 140 -16.81 1.21 5.54
C SER A 140 -17.70 1.18 4.30
N VAL A 141 -17.40 2.01 3.30
CA VAL A 141 -18.26 2.27 2.13
C VAL A 141 -17.83 1.48 0.88
N CYS A 142 -16.53 1.39 0.60
CA CYS A 142 -16.01 0.74 -0.61
C CYS A 142 -15.36 -0.60 -0.26
N VAL A 143 -16.15 -1.68 -0.29
CA VAL A 143 -15.71 -3.04 0.04
C VAL A 143 -14.53 -3.47 -0.83
N GLU A 144 -14.52 -3.10 -2.11
CA GLU A 144 -13.53 -3.56 -3.09
C GLU A 144 -12.12 -3.00 -2.83
N THR A 145 -12.01 -1.78 -2.28
CA THR A 145 -10.72 -1.16 -1.94
C THR A 145 -10.34 -1.31 -0.47
N ARG A 146 -11.25 -1.80 0.38
CA ARG A 146 -11.05 -1.94 1.83
C ARG A 146 -9.79 -2.76 2.15
N LEU A 147 -9.60 -3.88 1.45
CA LEU A 147 -8.43 -4.74 1.64
C LEU A 147 -7.13 -4.02 1.34
N ILE A 148 -7.10 -3.22 0.28
CA ILE A 148 -5.91 -2.47 -0.13
C ILE A 148 -5.64 -1.34 0.88
N LYS A 149 -6.67 -0.58 1.28
CA LYS A 149 -6.55 0.50 2.28
C LYS A 149 -6.09 -0.01 3.65
N ALA A 150 -6.65 -1.12 4.10
CA ALA A 150 -6.21 -1.76 5.34
C ALA A 150 -4.75 -2.21 5.24
N SER A 151 -4.36 -2.81 4.11
CA SER A 151 -2.99 -3.25 3.87
C SER A 151 -2.00 -2.08 3.87
N ASP A 152 -2.33 -0.98 3.21
CA ASP A 152 -1.54 0.27 3.22
C ASP A 152 -1.30 0.76 4.66
N LYS A 153 -2.38 0.91 5.45
CA LYS A 153 -2.28 1.40 6.84
C LYS A 153 -1.45 0.47 7.73
N ILE A 154 -1.58 -0.84 7.57
CA ILE A 154 -0.77 -1.81 8.30
C ILE A 154 0.71 -1.70 7.91
N CYS A 155 1.02 -1.60 6.62
CA CYS A 155 2.40 -1.43 6.14
C CYS A 155 3.02 -0.12 6.65
N ASN A 156 2.27 0.98 6.60
CA ASN A 156 2.70 2.26 7.12
C ASN A 156 2.94 2.25 8.63
N ALA A 157 2.09 1.56 9.40
CA ALA A 157 2.29 1.35 10.83
C ALA A 157 3.57 0.54 11.11
N TYR A 158 3.79 -0.52 10.33
CA TYR A 158 4.98 -1.37 10.45
C TYR A 158 6.27 -0.61 10.14
N ASP A 159 6.31 0.19 9.08
CA ASP A 159 7.47 1.01 8.76
C ASP A 159 7.73 2.09 9.83
N THR A 160 6.66 2.67 10.38
CA THR A 160 6.75 3.64 11.48
C THR A 160 7.35 2.99 12.74
N LYS A 161 6.98 1.74 13.03
CA LYS A 161 7.56 0.97 14.13
C LYS A 161 9.06 0.72 13.93
N LEU A 162 9.46 0.36 12.71
CA LEU A 162 10.87 0.05 12.42
C LEU A 162 11.77 1.27 12.49
N GLY A 163 11.26 2.46 12.13
CA GLY A 163 12.04 3.68 12.21
C GLY A 163 11.25 4.86 11.67
N ALA A 164 10.56 5.57 12.57
CA ALA A 164 9.89 6.81 12.22
C ALA A 164 10.92 7.91 11.91
N PRO A 165 10.62 8.84 10.99
CA PRO A 165 11.47 10.00 10.74
C PRO A 165 11.67 10.84 12.01
N ALA A 166 12.89 11.31 12.23
CA ALA A 166 13.27 12.07 13.43
C ALA A 166 12.48 13.39 13.56
N GLU A 167 11.99 13.95 12.46
CA GLU A 167 11.19 15.17 12.45
C GLU A 167 9.71 14.95 12.82
N TRP A 168 9.26 13.71 13.03
CA TRP A 168 7.88 13.44 13.43
C TRP A 168 7.69 13.60 14.94
N THR A 169 6.61 14.25 15.34
CA THR A 169 6.25 14.36 16.76
C THR A 169 5.81 13.00 17.33
N PRO A 170 5.95 12.77 18.64
CA PRO A 170 5.47 11.55 19.28
C PRO A 170 4.00 11.24 18.99
N GLU A 171 3.15 12.26 18.93
CA GLU A 171 1.71 12.11 18.63
C GLU A 171 1.49 11.61 17.20
N LYS A 172 2.28 12.10 16.23
CA LYS A 172 2.21 11.64 14.84
C LYS A 172 2.66 10.19 14.71
N VAL A 173 3.72 9.80 15.41
CA VAL A 173 4.22 8.42 15.47
C VAL A 173 3.15 7.50 16.06
N ALA A 174 2.59 7.88 17.22
CA ALA A 174 1.52 7.12 17.88
C ALA A 174 0.29 6.99 16.98
N ARG A 175 -0.13 8.07 16.29
CA ARG A 175 -1.24 8.04 15.35
C ARG A 175 -1.00 7.08 14.19
N LYS A 176 0.19 7.09 13.58
CA LYS A 176 0.54 6.18 12.48
C LYS A 176 0.60 4.72 12.93
N ARG A 177 1.17 4.43 14.11
CA ARG A 177 1.17 3.08 14.70
C ARG A 177 -0.25 2.57 14.97
N ASN A 178 -1.10 3.40 15.59
CA ASN A 178 -2.48 3.04 15.93
C ASN A 178 -3.37 2.91 14.69
N GLY A 179 -3.03 3.56 13.58
CA GLY A 179 -3.76 3.45 12.32
C GLY A 179 -3.88 2.02 11.82
N GLY A 180 -2.83 1.20 11.96
CA GLY A 180 -2.83 -0.21 11.57
C GLY A 180 -3.78 -1.08 12.39
N VAL A 181 -3.94 -0.80 13.69
CA VAL A 181 -4.90 -1.50 14.56
C VAL A 181 -6.33 -1.07 14.23
N LYS A 182 -6.54 0.24 14.11
CA LYS A 182 -7.86 0.83 13.87
C LYS A 182 -8.48 0.36 12.54
N VAL A 183 -7.67 0.12 11.51
CA VAL A 183 -8.21 -0.41 10.24
C VAL A 183 -8.73 -1.84 10.36
N VAL A 184 -8.13 -2.66 11.22
CA VAL A 184 -8.59 -4.04 11.46
C VAL A 184 -9.89 -4.03 12.28
N GLU A 185 -10.01 -3.15 13.27
CA GLU A 185 -11.26 -2.99 14.05
C GLU A 185 -12.45 -2.57 13.19
N LEU A 186 -12.19 -1.80 12.13
CA LEU A 186 -13.21 -1.30 11.21
C LEU A 186 -13.45 -2.20 10.01
N PHE A 187 -12.68 -3.28 9.86
CA PHE A 187 -12.84 -4.25 8.78
C PHE A 187 -13.79 -5.36 9.25
N PRO A 188 -14.98 -5.52 8.65
CA PRO A 188 -15.88 -6.64 8.93
C PRO A 188 -15.21 -7.96 8.54
N ASP A 189 -14.97 -8.83 9.52
CA ASP A 189 -14.30 -10.13 9.37
C ASP A 189 -12.93 -10.05 8.66
N PRO A 190 -11.92 -9.42 9.30
CA PRO A 190 -10.61 -9.25 8.69
C PRO A 190 -9.94 -10.62 8.49
N PRO A 191 -9.30 -10.89 7.34
CA PRO A 191 -8.49 -12.08 7.18
C PRO A 191 -7.45 -12.20 8.31
N GLN A 192 -7.27 -13.41 8.84
CA GLN A 192 -6.40 -13.66 10.00
C GLN A 192 -4.98 -13.05 9.86
N VAL A 193 -4.41 -13.08 8.65
CA VAL A 193 -3.10 -12.48 8.37
C VAL A 193 -3.06 -10.96 8.60
N MET A 194 -4.18 -10.24 8.42
CA MET A 194 -4.27 -8.81 8.70
C MET A 194 -4.26 -8.52 10.19
N HIS A 195 -4.93 -9.34 11.01
CA HIS A 195 -4.85 -9.24 12.46
C HIS A 195 -3.41 -9.39 12.95
N GLU A 196 -2.70 -10.39 12.42
CA GLU A 196 -1.32 -10.69 12.79
C GLU A 196 -0.37 -9.59 12.34
N ALA A 197 -0.51 -9.12 11.11
CA ALA A 197 0.30 -8.02 10.57
C ALA A 197 0.05 -6.71 11.34
N ALA A 198 -1.20 -6.39 11.69
CA ALA A 198 -1.53 -5.22 12.50
C ALA A 198 -0.97 -5.33 13.93
N PHE A 199 -1.07 -6.50 14.56
CA PHE A 199 -0.48 -6.74 15.87
C PHE A 199 1.05 -6.58 15.84
N LEU A 200 1.71 -7.16 14.83
CA LEU A 200 3.15 -7.02 14.62
C LEU A 200 3.58 -5.57 14.35
N ALA A 201 2.75 -4.79 13.66
CA ALA A 201 2.99 -3.36 13.42
C ALA A 201 2.79 -2.51 14.69
N ALA A 202 1.90 -2.94 15.59
CA ALA A 202 1.55 -2.21 16.81
C ALA A 202 2.49 -2.48 17.99
N ALA A 203 2.99 -3.71 18.13
CA ALA A 203 3.91 -4.13 19.21
C ALA A 203 5.23 -3.37 19.16
#